data_AF-A0AAV5VRX0-F1
#
_entry.id   AF-A0AAV5VRX0-F1
#
_cell.length_a   1.000
_cell.length_b   1.000
_cell.length_c   1.000
_cell.angle_alpha   90.00
_cell.angle_beta   90.00
_cell.angle_gamma   90.00
#
_symmetry.space_group_name_H-M   'P 1'
#
loop_
_entity.id
_entity.type
_entity.pdbx_description
1 polymer ?
#
loop_
_entity_poly.entity_id
_entity_poly.type
_entity_poly.pdbx_seq_one_letter_code
_entity_poly.pdbx_strand_id
1 'polypeptide(L)'
;GDKTMRLIPLLFLLTTSVYSLKFVVFSTQFAKSHVNFLARISDVLVDAGHEVVMVAPIMNSHIGGAMTKKARVIEIPQSEKTLPFEEFANNEMSQNVWVTSNPMLMFLNNWAIFDSWGHMCDDVIAHPGLLEQLKNEKFDAAFGESFDMCGAVIFHLIGVDKWAVTDSVAIKDGGFFMTQTPTN
;
A
#
# COMPACT_ATOMS: atom_id res chain seq x y z
N GLY A 1 -7.73 56.25 -4.37
CA GLY A 1 -8.24 55.10 -5.14
C GLY A 1 -7.22 53.99 -5.38
N ASP A 2 -6.00 54.05 -4.83
CA ASP A 2 -4.88 53.21 -5.33
C ASP A 2 -4.52 51.98 -4.46
N LYS A 3 -4.99 51.94 -3.20
CA LYS A 3 -4.70 50.82 -2.27
C LYS A 3 -5.60 49.61 -2.50
N THR A 4 -6.86 49.85 -2.88
CA THR A 4 -7.85 48.81 -3.19
C THR A 4 -7.50 48.00 -4.44
N MET A 5 -6.83 48.62 -5.43
CA MET A 5 -6.45 47.96 -6.68
C MET A 5 -5.25 47.02 -6.55
N ARG A 6 -4.39 47.21 -5.52
CA ARG A 6 -3.26 46.31 -5.20
C ARG A 6 -3.63 45.13 -4.30
N LEU A 7 -4.77 45.20 -3.59
CA LEU A 7 -5.27 44.12 -2.71
C LEU A 7 -5.90 42.97 -3.50
N ILE A 8 -6.51 43.27 -4.65
CA ILE A 8 -7.19 42.28 -5.51
C ILE A 8 -6.22 41.22 -6.08
N PRO A 9 -5.05 41.56 -6.68
CA PRO A 9 -4.11 40.55 -7.14
C PRO A 9 -3.45 39.78 -5.99
N LEU A 10 -3.29 40.40 -4.81
CA LEU A 10 -2.77 39.74 -3.60
C LEU A 10 -3.75 38.68 -3.07
N LEU A 11 -5.06 38.95 -3.16
CA LEU A 11 -6.11 37.99 -2.81
C LEU A 11 -6.19 36.81 -3.81
N PHE A 12 -5.91 37.07 -5.10
CA PHE A 12 -5.86 36.03 -6.15
C PHE A 12 -4.61 35.12 -6.02
N LEU A 13 -3.51 35.65 -5.48
CA LEU A 13 -2.30 34.86 -5.12
C LEU A 13 -2.53 33.98 -3.89
N LEU A 14 -3.46 34.34 -3.00
CA LEU A 14 -3.85 33.52 -1.84
C LEU A 14 -4.85 32.40 -2.19
N THR A 15 -5.45 32.46 -3.39
CA THR A 15 -6.36 31.43 -3.91
C THR A 15 -5.67 30.45 -4.85
N THR A 16 -4.36 30.22 -4.71
CA THR A 16 -3.75 29.04 -5.33
C THR A 16 -4.52 27.83 -4.82
N SER A 17 -5.35 27.22 -5.69
CA SER A 17 -6.14 26.05 -5.32
C SER A 17 -5.18 24.94 -4.93
N VAL A 18 -5.02 24.70 -3.63
CA VAL A 18 -4.32 23.53 -3.14
C VAL A 18 -5.25 22.36 -3.44
N TYR A 19 -4.99 21.66 -4.55
CA TYR A 19 -5.69 20.42 -4.86
C TYR A 19 -5.24 19.36 -3.86
N SER A 20 -6.07 19.14 -2.84
CA SER A 20 -5.92 18.01 -1.93
C SER A 20 -6.64 16.81 -2.53
N LEU A 21 -5.87 15.79 -2.91
CA LEU A 21 -6.40 14.51 -3.35
C LEU A 21 -6.56 13.59 -2.15
N LYS A 22 -7.52 12.67 -2.23
CA LYS A 22 -7.69 11.59 -1.26
C LYS A 22 -7.18 10.27 -1.83
N PHE A 23 -6.18 9.70 -1.20
CA PHE A 23 -5.58 8.42 -1.58
C PHE A 23 -6.01 7.29 -0.66
N VAL A 24 -6.19 6.11 -1.23
CA VAL A 24 -6.18 4.85 -0.47
C VAL A 24 -4.93 4.07 -0.82
N VAL A 25 -4.23 3.58 0.21
CA VAL A 25 -3.08 2.69 0.05
C VAL A 25 -3.39 1.33 0.65
N PHE A 26 -3.03 0.27 -0.05
CA PHE A 26 -3.11 -1.09 0.47
C PHE A 26 -1.71 -1.54 0.87
N SER A 27 -1.50 -1.80 2.17
CA SER A 27 -0.18 -2.08 2.74
C SER A 27 -0.26 -3.24 3.74
N THR A 28 -0.21 -4.47 3.24
CA THR A 28 -0.21 -5.66 4.07
C THR A 28 1.03 -5.75 4.96
N GLN A 29 0.81 -6.09 6.22
CA GLN A 29 1.87 -6.24 7.20
C GLN A 29 2.50 -7.63 7.09
N PHE A 30 3.38 -7.84 6.10
CA PHE A 30 4.07 -9.12 5.88
C PHE A 30 5.59 -9.05 6.07
N ALA A 31 6.20 -7.92 5.70
CA ALA A 31 7.63 -7.68 5.79
C ALA A 31 7.93 -6.21 6.11
N LYS A 32 8.93 -5.98 6.96
CA LYS A 32 9.18 -4.65 7.55
C LYS A 32 9.61 -3.60 6.52
N SER A 33 10.43 -3.98 5.54
CA SER A 33 10.90 -3.08 4.48
C SER A 33 9.74 -2.56 3.63
N HIS A 34 8.84 -3.46 3.22
CA HIS A 34 7.68 -3.21 2.37
C HIS A 34 6.70 -2.24 3.04
N VAL A 35 6.31 -2.54 4.28
CA VAL A 35 5.40 -1.68 5.05
C VAL A 35 6.03 -0.31 5.33
N ASN A 36 7.33 -0.26 5.66
CA ASN A 36 8.00 1.03 5.85
C ASN A 36 8.06 1.83 4.53
N PHE A 37 8.29 1.18 3.39
CA PHE A 37 8.32 1.85 2.09
C PHE A 37 6.99 2.51 1.76
N LEU A 38 5.88 1.77 1.85
CA LEU A 38 4.53 2.33 1.62
C LEU A 38 4.20 3.42 2.65
N ALA A 39 4.53 3.22 3.92
CA ALA A 39 4.37 4.23 4.97
C ALA A 39 5.09 5.55 4.65
N ARG A 40 6.31 5.50 4.09
CA ARG A 40 7.04 6.71 3.69
C ARG A 40 6.38 7.42 2.52
N ILE A 41 5.89 6.69 1.53
CA ILE A 41 5.13 7.30 0.42
C ILE A 41 3.88 7.99 0.97
N SER A 42 3.13 7.31 1.84
CA SER A 42 1.94 7.86 2.48
C SER A 42 2.24 9.11 3.29
N ASP A 43 3.28 9.10 4.14
CA ASP A 43 3.65 10.26 4.96
C ASP A 43 4.05 11.47 4.08
N VAL A 44 4.75 11.23 2.96
CA VAL A 44 5.13 12.29 2.00
C VAL A 44 3.91 12.89 1.30
N LEU A 45 2.93 12.07 0.92
CA LEU A 45 1.67 12.56 0.34
C LEU A 45 0.88 13.40 1.35
N VAL A 46 0.83 12.97 2.61
CA VAL A 46 0.21 13.77 3.68
C VAL A 46 0.93 15.11 3.88
N ASP A 47 2.26 15.12 3.88
CA ASP A 47 3.06 16.36 3.96
C ASP A 47 2.82 17.31 2.78
N ALA A 48 2.49 16.77 1.60
CA ALA A 48 2.11 17.55 0.43
C ALA A 48 0.68 18.11 0.50
N GLY A 49 -0.08 17.81 1.56
CA GLY A 49 -1.44 18.31 1.78
C GLY A 49 -2.55 17.37 1.27
N HIS A 50 -2.24 16.11 0.98
CA HIS A 50 -3.22 15.10 0.58
C HIS A 50 -3.77 14.31 1.78
N GLU A 51 -4.99 13.79 1.66
CA GLU A 51 -5.50 12.82 2.64
C GLU A 51 -5.07 11.41 2.20
N VAL A 52 -4.58 10.60 3.13
CA VAL A 52 -4.17 9.22 2.84
C VAL A 52 -4.79 8.28 3.87
N VAL A 53 -5.46 7.24 3.37
CA VAL A 53 -6.04 6.16 4.16
C VAL A 53 -5.31 4.87 3.83
N MET A 54 -4.70 4.25 4.83
CA MET A 54 -3.96 3.00 4.69
C MET A 54 -4.77 1.82 5.21
N VAL A 55 -5.15 0.92 4.31
CA VAL A 55 -5.70 -0.39 4.65
C VAL A 55 -4.52 -1.33 4.89
N ALA A 56 -4.35 -1.77 6.14
CA ALA A 56 -3.16 -2.50 6.60
C ALA A 56 -3.55 -3.83 7.24
N PRO A 57 -3.90 -4.87 6.45
CA PRO A 57 -4.17 -6.18 7.00
C PRO A 57 -2.91 -6.80 7.62
N ILE A 58 -3.09 -7.50 8.75
CA ILE A 58 -2.00 -8.17 9.44
C ILE A 58 -1.84 -9.58 8.85
N MET A 59 -0.68 -9.84 8.24
CA MET A 59 -0.29 -11.18 7.80
C MET A 59 0.86 -11.76 8.65
N ASN A 60 1.69 -10.88 9.23
CA ASN A 60 2.71 -11.17 10.21
C ASN A 60 2.62 -10.14 11.35
N SER A 61 2.16 -10.59 12.50
CA SER A 61 1.99 -9.78 13.72
C SER A 61 3.31 -9.23 14.27
N HIS A 62 4.45 -9.85 13.95
CA HIS A 62 5.78 -9.38 14.38
C HIS A 62 6.21 -8.06 13.73
N ILE A 63 5.51 -7.59 12.68
CA ILE A 63 5.78 -6.30 12.04
C ILE A 63 5.47 -5.13 12.99
N GLY A 64 4.44 -5.28 13.83
CA GLY A 64 4.09 -4.31 14.86
C GLY A 64 3.38 -3.04 14.36
N GLY A 65 2.72 -3.11 13.20
CA GLY A 65 1.83 -2.05 12.70
C GLY A 65 2.21 -1.50 11.32
N ALA A 66 1.36 -0.60 10.84
CA ALA A 66 1.45 0.05 9.53
C ALA A 66 2.64 1.01 9.31
N MET A 67 3.44 1.31 10.35
CA MET A 67 4.64 2.17 10.36
C MET A 67 4.51 3.63 9.88
N THR A 68 3.39 4.03 9.27
CA THR A 68 3.07 5.43 8.98
C THR A 68 2.90 6.22 10.28
N LYS A 69 3.28 7.49 10.25
CA LYS A 69 3.10 8.42 11.38
C LYS A 69 2.01 9.45 11.13
N LYS A 70 1.50 9.55 9.90
CA LYS A 70 0.64 10.65 9.45
C LYS A 70 -0.63 10.20 8.75
N ALA A 71 -0.60 9.10 8.01
CA ALA A 71 -1.78 8.58 7.32
C ALA A 71 -2.77 7.94 8.32
N ARG A 72 -4.05 7.98 7.98
CA ARG A 72 -5.07 7.28 8.76
C ARG A 72 -5.00 5.79 8.47
N VAL A 73 -4.91 4.96 9.50
CA VAL A 73 -4.76 3.51 9.35
C VAL A 73 -6.10 2.82 9.63
N ILE A 74 -6.47 1.90 8.75
CA ILE A 74 -7.53 0.90 8.94
C ILE A 74 -6.81 -0.45 8.99
N GLU A 75 -6.60 -0.94 10.20
CA GLU A 75 -5.92 -2.21 10.44
C GLU A 75 -6.94 -3.36 10.41
N ILE A 76 -6.65 -4.39 9.60
CA ILE A 76 -7.49 -5.60 9.54
C ILE A 76 -6.78 -6.70 10.33
N PRO A 77 -7.44 -7.31 11.33
CA PRO A 77 -6.81 -8.32 12.17
C PRO A 77 -6.41 -9.55 11.36
N GLN A 78 -5.34 -10.21 11.81
CA GLN A 78 -4.89 -11.49 11.26
C GLN A 78 -5.96 -12.56 11.49
N SER A 79 -6.09 -13.50 10.55
CA SER A 79 -6.94 -14.66 10.69
C SER A 79 -6.12 -15.93 10.90
N GLU A 80 -6.77 -16.98 11.41
CA GLU A 80 -6.11 -18.29 11.58
C GLU A 80 -5.56 -18.85 10.26
N LYS A 81 -6.17 -18.49 9.13
CA LYS A 81 -5.77 -18.97 7.80
C LYS A 81 -4.50 -18.28 7.27
N THR A 82 -4.10 -17.16 7.85
CA THR A 82 -2.88 -16.44 7.47
C THR A 82 -1.70 -16.71 8.39
N LEU A 83 -1.91 -17.39 9.53
CA LEU A 83 -0.84 -17.82 10.45
C LEU A 83 0.29 -18.62 9.78
N PRO A 84 0.04 -19.52 8.81
CA PRO A 84 1.12 -20.25 8.13
C PRO A 84 2.14 -19.33 7.45
N PHE A 85 1.71 -18.17 6.94
CA PHE A 85 2.62 -17.18 6.38
C PHE A 85 3.50 -16.56 7.46
N GLU A 86 2.94 -16.23 8.63
CA GLU A 86 3.71 -15.70 9.75
C GLU A 86 4.79 -16.68 10.22
N GLU A 87 4.43 -17.96 10.40
CA GLU A 87 5.38 -19.01 10.78
C GLU A 87 6.51 -19.14 9.75
N PHE A 88 6.16 -19.12 8.46
CA PHE A 88 7.14 -19.12 7.38
C PHE A 88 8.02 -17.87 7.41
N ALA A 89 7.44 -16.68 7.51
CA ALA A 89 8.14 -15.42 7.43
C ALA A 89 9.15 -15.26 8.57
N ASN A 90 8.85 -15.81 9.76
CA ASN A 90 9.70 -15.69 10.94
C ASN A 90 10.66 -16.88 11.13
N ASN A 91 10.68 -17.87 10.22
CA ASN A 91 11.66 -18.94 10.28
C ASN A 91 13.06 -18.49 9.83
N GLU A 92 14.09 -19.21 10.26
CA GLU A 92 15.50 -18.85 10.02
C GLU A 92 15.85 -18.78 8.52
N MET A 93 15.21 -19.60 7.68
CA MET A 93 15.45 -19.62 6.23
C MET A 93 14.91 -18.35 5.56
N SER A 94 13.68 -17.97 5.85
CA SER A 94 13.01 -16.78 5.32
C SER A 94 13.65 -15.50 5.82
N GLN A 95 14.07 -15.47 7.08
CA GLN A 95 14.84 -14.38 7.66
C GLN A 95 16.26 -14.25 7.09
N ASN A 96 16.69 -15.14 6.19
CA ASN A 96 17.99 -15.06 5.51
C ASN A 96 17.84 -15.05 3.98
N VAL A 97 16.66 -14.69 3.46
CA VAL A 97 16.37 -14.70 2.02
C VAL A 97 17.33 -13.83 1.21
N TRP A 98 17.85 -12.73 1.78
CA TRP A 98 18.80 -11.82 1.13
C TRP A 98 20.22 -12.40 0.97
N VAL A 99 20.58 -13.45 1.72
CA VAL A 99 21.86 -14.19 1.53
C VAL A 99 21.67 -15.54 0.82
N THR A 100 20.43 -15.94 0.55
CA THR A 100 20.14 -17.23 -0.06
C THR A 100 20.49 -17.23 -1.55
N SER A 101 21.16 -18.28 -2.00
CA SER A 101 21.64 -18.40 -3.39
C SER A 101 20.53 -18.74 -4.39
N ASN A 102 19.41 -19.29 -3.92
CA ASN A 102 18.26 -19.65 -4.75
C ASN A 102 16.92 -19.33 -4.07
N PRO A 103 16.56 -18.04 -3.98
CA PRO A 103 15.28 -17.62 -3.37
C PRO A 103 14.08 -18.17 -4.13
N MET A 104 14.21 -18.42 -5.44
CA MET A 104 13.14 -19.00 -6.26
C MET A 104 12.78 -20.41 -5.79
N LEU A 105 13.78 -21.26 -5.53
CA LEU A 105 13.55 -22.61 -5.03
C LEU A 105 12.90 -22.60 -3.64
N MET A 106 13.27 -21.63 -2.79
CA MET A 106 12.63 -21.43 -1.50
C MET A 106 11.13 -21.15 -1.66
N PHE A 107 10.73 -20.27 -2.59
CA PHE A 107 9.32 -19.99 -2.88
C PHE A 107 8.59 -21.19 -3.49
N LEU A 108 9.20 -21.91 -4.43
CA LEU A 108 8.59 -23.10 -5.05
C LEU A 108 8.34 -24.22 -4.03
N ASN A 109 9.28 -24.45 -3.12
CA ASN A 109 9.14 -25.46 -2.07
C ASN A 109 8.07 -25.09 -1.02
N ASN A 110 7.72 -23.82 -0.95
CA ASN A 110 6.77 -23.25 0.00
C ASN A 110 5.52 -22.70 -0.70
N TRP A 111 5.19 -23.22 -1.89
CA TRP A 111 4.11 -22.67 -2.72
C TRP A 111 2.77 -22.57 -1.99
N ALA A 112 2.46 -23.52 -1.11
CA ALA A 112 1.23 -23.54 -0.32
C ALA A 112 1.09 -22.33 0.63
N ILE A 113 2.20 -21.70 1.04
CA ILE A 113 2.16 -20.47 1.85
C ILE A 113 1.60 -19.30 1.05
N PHE A 114 1.60 -19.37 -0.28
CA PHE A 114 0.95 -18.33 -1.08
C PHE A 114 -0.57 -18.34 -0.99
N ASP A 115 -1.19 -19.44 -0.56
CA ASP A 115 -2.65 -19.49 -0.31
C ASP A 115 -3.05 -18.52 0.81
N SER A 116 -2.15 -18.19 1.74
CA SER A 116 -2.38 -17.19 2.78
C SER A 116 -2.66 -15.79 2.22
N TRP A 117 -2.12 -15.44 1.04
CA TRP A 117 -2.47 -14.15 0.39
C TRP A 117 -3.92 -14.13 -0.09
N GLY A 118 -4.40 -15.27 -0.61
CA GLY A 118 -5.80 -15.43 -1.01
C GLY A 118 -6.72 -15.32 0.20
N HIS A 119 -6.41 -16.04 1.29
CA HIS A 119 -7.19 -15.99 2.52
C HIS A 119 -7.19 -14.60 3.16
N MET A 120 -6.04 -13.93 3.21
CA MET A 120 -5.97 -12.54 3.67
C MET A 120 -6.89 -11.63 2.83
N CYS A 121 -6.91 -11.82 1.51
CA CYS A 121 -7.79 -11.03 0.66
C CYS A 121 -9.27 -11.32 0.92
N ASP A 122 -9.64 -12.59 1.11
CA ASP A 122 -11.00 -12.98 1.51
C ASP A 122 -11.39 -12.30 2.83
N ASP A 123 -10.49 -12.28 3.82
CA ASP A 123 -10.74 -11.66 5.12
C ASP A 123 -10.94 -10.15 5.02
N VAL A 124 -10.16 -9.47 4.15
CA VAL A 124 -10.33 -8.04 3.87
C VAL A 124 -11.66 -7.78 3.19
N ILE A 125 -12.01 -8.53 2.15
CA ILE A 125 -13.27 -8.38 1.40
C ILE A 125 -14.47 -8.66 2.32
N ALA A 126 -14.37 -9.67 3.18
CA ALA A 126 -15.41 -10.05 4.13
C ALA A 126 -15.44 -9.16 5.38
N HIS A 127 -14.47 -8.25 5.58
CA HIS A 127 -14.42 -7.42 6.77
C HIS A 127 -15.69 -6.56 6.89
N PRO A 128 -16.46 -6.69 7.98
CA PRO A 128 -17.79 -6.09 8.07
C PRO A 128 -17.77 -4.57 7.82
N GLY A 129 -18.48 -4.13 6.79
CA GLY A 129 -18.63 -2.72 6.46
C GLY A 129 -17.42 -2.04 5.82
N LEU A 130 -16.28 -2.74 5.64
CA LEU A 130 -15.05 -2.13 5.10
C LEU A 130 -15.25 -1.57 3.69
N LEU A 131 -15.74 -2.40 2.76
CA LEU A 131 -15.91 -1.99 1.37
C LEU A 131 -16.89 -0.83 1.23
N GLU A 132 -17.99 -0.86 1.97
CA GLU A 132 -18.97 0.24 1.98
C GLU A 132 -18.36 1.53 2.56
N GLN A 133 -17.59 1.43 3.65
CA GLN A 133 -16.87 2.56 4.21
C GLN A 133 -15.89 3.15 3.17
N LEU A 134 -15.05 2.32 2.56
CA LEU A 134 -14.05 2.74 1.58
C LEU A 134 -14.69 3.34 0.32
N LYS A 135 -15.80 2.77 -0.16
CA LYS A 135 -16.53 3.29 -1.31
C LYS A 135 -17.15 4.66 -1.03
N ASN A 136 -17.65 4.87 0.19
CA ASN A 136 -18.24 6.15 0.60
C ASN A 136 -17.20 7.27 0.76
N GLU A 137 -15.92 6.93 0.93
CA GLU A 137 -14.83 7.91 1.06
C GLU A 137 -14.51 8.65 -0.25
N LYS A 138 -14.83 8.06 -1.41
CA LYS A 138 -14.62 8.60 -2.76
C LYS A 138 -13.17 9.03 -3.02
N PHE A 139 -12.27 8.05 -3.03
CA PHE A 139 -10.85 8.25 -3.31
C PHE A 139 -10.58 8.73 -4.74
N ASP A 140 -9.62 9.63 -4.90
CA ASP A 140 -9.17 10.16 -6.20
C ASP A 140 -8.17 9.23 -6.89
N ALA A 141 -7.34 8.55 -6.10
CA ALA A 141 -6.35 7.61 -6.58
C ALA A 141 -6.00 6.56 -5.51
N ALA A 142 -5.38 5.47 -5.93
CA ALA A 142 -4.89 4.44 -5.03
C ALA A 142 -3.47 3.98 -5.36
N PHE A 143 -2.81 3.35 -4.41
CA PHE A 143 -1.57 2.64 -4.71
C PHE A 143 -1.36 1.45 -3.78
N GLY A 144 -0.64 0.45 -4.26
CA GLY A 144 -0.27 -0.73 -3.49
C GLY A 144 1.09 -1.23 -3.93
N GLU A 145 1.41 -2.47 -3.59
CA GLU A 145 2.66 -3.11 -3.96
C GLU A 145 2.44 -4.31 -4.87
N SER A 146 3.41 -4.60 -5.75
CA SER A 146 3.37 -5.71 -6.70
C SER A 146 3.27 -7.10 -6.06
N PHE A 147 3.73 -7.23 -4.81
CA PHE A 147 3.66 -8.48 -4.05
C PHE A 147 2.24 -8.80 -3.57
N ASP A 148 1.35 -7.82 -3.52
CA ASP A 148 0.00 -7.97 -2.99
C ASP A 148 -1.07 -7.60 -4.02
N MET A 149 -1.58 -8.63 -4.68
CA MET A 149 -2.61 -8.47 -5.70
C MET A 149 -3.98 -8.07 -5.11
N CYS A 150 -4.21 -8.25 -3.80
CA CYS A 150 -5.48 -7.91 -3.18
C CYS A 150 -5.76 -6.41 -3.26
N GLY A 151 -4.73 -5.57 -3.17
CA GLY A 151 -4.87 -4.11 -3.29
C GLY A 151 -5.60 -3.72 -4.57
N ALA A 152 -5.21 -4.28 -5.72
CA ALA A 152 -5.86 -4.02 -7.01
C ALA A 152 -7.34 -4.45 -7.03
N VAL A 153 -7.67 -5.59 -6.40
CA VAL A 153 -9.05 -6.08 -6.26
C VAL A 153 -9.87 -5.09 -5.43
N ILE A 154 -9.36 -4.65 -4.29
CA ILE A 154 -10.04 -3.67 -3.43
C ILE A 154 -10.26 -2.35 -4.17
N PHE A 155 -9.25 -1.83 -4.87
CA PHE A 155 -9.37 -0.59 -5.64
C PHE A 155 -10.49 -0.67 -6.70
N HIS A 156 -10.58 -1.81 -7.39
CA HIS A 156 -11.67 -2.07 -8.33
C HIS A 156 -13.04 -2.09 -7.63
N LEU A 157 -13.17 -2.82 -6.52
CA LEU A 157 -14.45 -2.97 -5.80
C LEU A 157 -14.99 -1.64 -5.24
N ILE A 158 -14.11 -0.74 -4.82
CA ILE A 158 -14.48 0.57 -4.28
C ILE A 158 -14.60 1.66 -5.36
N GLY A 159 -14.32 1.34 -6.63
CA GLY A 159 -14.50 2.23 -7.77
C GLY A 159 -13.36 3.23 -8.01
N VAL A 160 -12.12 2.88 -7.67
CA VAL A 160 -10.94 3.72 -7.93
C VAL A 160 -10.25 3.29 -9.22
N ASP A 161 -10.43 4.08 -10.27
CA ASP A 161 -9.87 3.78 -11.60
C ASP A 161 -8.39 4.16 -11.73
N LYS A 162 -7.93 5.15 -10.96
CA LYS A 162 -6.56 5.67 -11.01
C LYS A 162 -5.75 5.02 -9.92
N TRP A 163 -4.94 4.03 -10.24
CA TRP A 163 -4.09 3.40 -9.25
C TRP A 163 -2.72 3.02 -9.81
N ALA A 164 -1.75 2.92 -8.92
CA ALA A 164 -0.37 2.58 -9.25
C ALA A 164 0.10 1.37 -8.43
N VAL A 165 1.00 0.59 -9.04
CA VAL A 165 1.76 -0.44 -8.34
C VAL A 165 3.13 0.14 -8.03
N THR A 166 3.57 -0.05 -6.80
CA THR A 166 4.91 0.29 -6.35
C THR A 166 5.70 -0.98 -6.09
N ASP A 167 7.03 -0.88 -6.07
CA ASP A 167 7.91 -2.02 -5.80
C ASP A 167 9.02 -1.57 -4.85
N SER A 168 9.17 -2.26 -3.73
CA SER A 168 10.23 -1.98 -2.74
C SER A 168 11.49 -2.82 -2.95
N VAL A 169 11.53 -3.69 -3.98
CA VAL A 169 12.74 -4.39 -4.40
C VAL A 169 13.28 -3.84 -5.73
N ALA A 170 14.56 -4.10 -5.97
CA ALA A 170 15.18 -3.70 -7.24
C ALA A 170 14.55 -4.49 -8.40
N ILE A 171 14.03 -3.75 -9.39
CA ILE A 171 13.57 -4.33 -10.65
C ILE A 171 14.80 -4.86 -11.39
N LYS A 172 14.88 -6.18 -11.57
CA LYS A 172 15.90 -6.81 -12.41
C LYS A 172 15.58 -6.57 -13.89
N ASP A 173 16.57 -6.69 -14.77
CA ASP A 173 16.45 -6.41 -16.21
C ASP A 173 15.20 -7.02 -16.88
N GLY A 174 14.82 -8.26 -16.53
CA GLY A 174 13.60 -8.91 -17.04
C GLY A 174 12.29 -8.32 -16.52
N GLY A 175 12.31 -7.69 -15.34
CA GLY A 175 11.16 -7.04 -14.73
C GLY A 175 10.71 -5.78 -15.47
N PHE A 176 11.63 -5.04 -16.10
CA PHE A 176 11.28 -3.88 -16.94
C PHE A 176 10.43 -4.30 -18.14
N PHE A 177 10.75 -5.44 -18.77
CA PHE A 177 9.98 -5.98 -19.88
C PHE A 177 8.55 -6.37 -19.46
N MET A 178 8.38 -7.02 -18.31
CA MET A 178 7.07 -7.47 -17.84
C MET A 178 6.19 -6.34 -17.32
N THR A 179 6.78 -5.39 -16.59
CA THR A 179 6.05 -4.26 -15.99
C THR A 179 5.85 -3.11 -16.97
N GLN A 180 6.49 -3.15 -18.14
CA GLN A 180 6.59 -2.04 -19.09
C GLN A 180 7.13 -0.74 -18.44
N THR A 181 7.86 -0.88 -17.33
CA THR A 181 8.58 0.24 -16.71
C THR A 181 9.69 0.68 -17.66
N PRO A 182 9.86 1.98 -17.94
CA PRO A 182 10.90 2.45 -18.85
C PRO A 182 12.28 1.95 -18.42
N THR A 183 13.01 1.33 -19.34
CA THR A 183 14.45 1.07 -19.17
C THR A 183 15.20 2.38 -19.39
N ASN A 184 15.98 2.78 -18.40
CA ASN A 184 16.92 3.89 -18.48
C ASN A 184 18.10 3.61 -19.43
#